data_AF-A0A8H7T0R0-F1
#
_entry.id   AF-A0A8H7T0R0-F1
#
_cell.length_a   1.000
_cell.length_b   1.000
_cell.length_c   1.000
_cell.angle_alpha   90.00
_cell.angle_beta   90.00
_cell.angle_gamma   90.00
#
_symmetry.space_group_name_H-M   'P 1'
#
loop_
_entity.id
_entity.type
_entity.pdbx_description
1 polymer ?
#
loop_
_entity_poly.entity_id
_entity_poly.type
_entity_poly.pdbx_seq_one_letter_code
_entity_poly.pdbx_strand_id
1 'polypeptide(L)'
;MDTFEPFLTLPSELRIKIWKFSFPEPRVVPVRFNRASQQYTSTSAPPSLVHACSQSRSIFLETYTKLILSPRYTSAVFIDFARDTIFFDNLDCSPDGDLSYDLALSPHADRILNLAVDAQLWEVLRVFKYDSLSEVKLMRNLRTVALVMAKDYDRGLQRRDDDGTQSLFIDVDANTVGSEIRHVHWYVESLRWEMKNRQEEYWDGNTPVIQMWLL
;
A
#
# COMPACT_ATOMS: atom_id res chain seq x y z
N MET A 1 -15.07 34.78 -3.96
CA MET A 1 -15.27 33.32 -4.08
C MET A 1 -15.80 33.10 -5.47
N ASP A 2 -14.90 32.85 -6.42
CA ASP A 2 -15.27 32.80 -7.83
C ASP A 2 -15.70 31.37 -8.16
N THR A 3 -17.00 31.19 -8.33
CA THR A 3 -17.58 29.93 -8.79
C THR A 3 -17.24 29.76 -10.27
N PHE A 4 -16.63 28.65 -10.66
CA PHE A 4 -16.37 28.33 -12.06
C PHE A 4 -17.68 27.92 -12.76
N GLU A 5 -18.52 28.90 -13.08
CA GLU A 5 -19.85 28.71 -13.65
C GLU A 5 -19.89 27.99 -15.01
N PRO A 6 -18.90 28.14 -15.93
CA PRO A 6 -18.96 27.48 -17.23
C PRO A 6 -19.07 25.96 -17.15
N PHE A 7 -18.48 25.32 -16.14
CA PHE A 7 -18.58 23.88 -15.98
C PHE A 7 -20.02 23.42 -15.74
N LEU A 8 -20.82 24.20 -15.00
CA LEU A 8 -22.20 23.86 -14.70
C LEU A 8 -23.12 24.01 -15.91
N THR A 9 -22.73 24.81 -16.92
CA THR A 9 -23.49 24.96 -18.18
C THR A 9 -23.34 23.77 -19.13
N LEU A 10 -22.37 22.89 -18.90
CA LEU A 10 -22.20 21.68 -19.70
C LEU A 10 -23.33 20.68 -19.41
N PRO A 11 -23.82 19.93 -20.42
CA PRO A 11 -24.67 18.76 -20.22
C PRO A 11 -24.12 17.80 -19.16
N SER A 12 -25.01 17.13 -18.43
CA SER A 12 -24.64 16.24 -17.32
C SER A 12 -23.70 15.11 -17.76
N GLU A 13 -23.87 14.58 -18.98
CA GLU A 13 -23.03 13.53 -19.54
C GLU A 13 -21.59 13.99 -19.73
N LEU A 14 -21.40 15.24 -20.18
CA LEU A 14 -20.06 15.82 -20.34
C LEU A 14 -19.41 16.08 -18.99
N ARG A 15 -20.17 16.59 -18.00
CA ARG A 15 -19.65 16.76 -16.63
C ARG A 15 -19.22 15.44 -16.03
N ILE A 16 -20.02 14.38 -16.17
CA ILE A 16 -19.68 13.03 -15.68
C ILE A 16 -18.42 12.50 -16.37
N LYS A 17 -18.30 12.67 -17.70
CA LYS A 17 -17.09 12.28 -18.43
C LYS A 17 -15.86 13.03 -17.90
N ILE A 18 -15.94 14.35 -17.75
CA ILE A 18 -14.83 15.16 -17.21
C ILE A 18 -14.45 14.67 -15.81
N TRP A 19 -15.41 14.43 -14.93
CA TRP A 19 -15.12 13.90 -13.60
C TRP A 19 -14.43 12.55 -13.66
N LYS A 20 -14.90 11.61 -14.51
CA LYS A 20 -14.26 10.32 -14.71
C LYS A 20 -12.84 10.43 -15.26
N PHE A 21 -12.57 11.40 -16.15
CA PHE A 21 -11.23 11.71 -16.64
C PHE A 21 -10.30 12.28 -15.56
N SER A 22 -10.85 12.91 -14.53
CA SER A 22 -10.06 13.45 -13.41
C SER A 22 -9.65 12.38 -12.38
N PHE A 23 -10.12 11.14 -12.52
CA PHE A 23 -9.79 10.07 -11.59
C PHE A 23 -8.27 9.90 -11.48
N PRO A 24 -7.76 9.55 -10.29
CA PRO A 24 -6.34 9.26 -10.19
C PRO A 24 -6.01 8.04 -11.03
N GLU A 25 -4.83 8.09 -11.66
CA GLU A 25 -4.18 6.93 -12.25
C GLU A 25 -3.97 5.83 -11.20
N PRO A 26 -3.80 4.56 -11.62
CA PRO A 26 -3.46 3.47 -10.71
C PRO A 26 -2.30 3.87 -9.79
N ARG A 27 -2.53 3.78 -8.48
CA ARG A 27 -1.63 4.32 -7.47
C ARG A 27 -1.28 3.30 -6.40
N VAL A 28 -0.14 3.53 -5.78
CA VAL A 28 0.31 2.81 -4.58
C VAL A 28 -0.15 3.62 -3.37
N VAL A 29 -0.96 3.00 -2.50
CA VAL A 29 -1.58 3.67 -1.35
C VAL A 29 -1.00 3.08 -0.06
N PRO A 30 -0.10 3.80 0.64
CA PRO A 30 0.41 3.39 1.93
C PRO A 30 -0.74 3.36 2.95
N VAL A 31 -0.85 2.29 3.73
CA VAL A 31 -1.88 2.14 4.76
C VAL A 31 -1.22 1.93 6.10
N ARG A 32 -1.53 2.81 7.07
CA ARG A 32 -0.99 2.76 8.43
C ARG A 32 -2.09 3.04 9.44
N PHE A 33 -2.03 2.37 10.58
CA PHE A 33 -2.91 2.66 11.70
C PHE A 33 -2.38 3.86 12.50
N ASN A 34 -3.15 4.94 12.56
CA ASN A 34 -2.82 6.08 13.39
C ASN A 34 -3.40 5.91 14.80
N ARG A 35 -2.53 5.65 15.78
CA ARG A 35 -2.90 5.45 17.18
C ARG A 35 -3.52 6.68 17.85
N ALA A 36 -3.14 7.89 17.46
CA ALA A 36 -3.69 9.11 18.04
C ALA A 36 -5.15 9.33 17.62
N SER A 37 -5.47 9.04 16.35
CA SER A 37 -6.84 9.16 15.81
C SER A 37 -7.65 7.87 15.83
N GLN A 38 -7.07 6.75 16.28
CA GLN A 38 -7.69 5.42 16.31
C GLN A 38 -8.34 5.01 14.96
N GLN A 39 -7.65 5.31 13.86
CA GLN A 39 -8.15 5.04 12.51
C GLN A 39 -7.03 4.68 11.54
N TYR A 40 -7.37 3.96 10.47
CA TYR A 40 -6.48 3.73 9.35
C TYR A 40 -6.35 5.00 8.50
N THR A 41 -5.11 5.37 8.18
CA THR A 41 -4.76 6.56 7.41
C THR A 41 -3.75 6.21 6.32
N SER A 42 -3.60 7.13 5.36
CA SER A 42 -2.60 7.06 4.32
C SER A 42 -1.80 8.36 4.29
N THR A 43 -0.52 8.27 3.96
CA THR A 43 0.34 9.43 3.68
C THR A 43 0.12 9.98 2.27
N SER A 44 -0.56 9.23 1.38
CA SER A 44 -0.95 9.71 0.06
C SER A 44 -1.95 10.84 0.17
N ALA A 45 -1.79 11.85 -0.69
CA ALA A 45 -2.74 12.94 -0.80
C ALA A 45 -4.16 12.40 -1.11
N PRO A 46 -5.20 12.93 -0.44
CA PRO A 46 -6.57 12.55 -0.75
C PRO A 46 -6.91 12.95 -2.21
N PRO A 47 -7.66 12.12 -2.96
CA PRO A 47 -8.05 12.48 -4.33
C PRO A 47 -8.80 13.81 -4.36
N SER A 48 -8.41 14.69 -5.29
CA SER A 48 -9.03 16.01 -5.48
C SER A 48 -10.54 15.92 -5.68
N LEU A 49 -11.03 14.84 -6.30
CA LEU A 49 -12.46 14.60 -6.53
C LEU A 49 -13.29 14.58 -5.24
N VAL A 50 -12.71 14.11 -4.13
CA VAL A 50 -13.41 14.05 -2.85
C VAL A 50 -13.69 15.46 -2.32
N HIS A 51 -12.89 16.46 -2.71
CA HIS A 51 -12.95 17.82 -2.17
C HIS A 51 -13.50 18.87 -3.16
N ALA A 52 -13.59 18.56 -4.45
CA ALA A 52 -13.99 19.51 -5.48
C ALA A 52 -15.45 20.00 -5.31
N CYS A 53 -16.43 19.08 -5.34
CA CYS A 53 -17.85 19.40 -5.15
C CYS A 53 -18.66 18.13 -4.82
N SER A 54 -19.95 18.29 -4.49
CA SER A 54 -20.84 17.16 -4.19
C SER A 54 -20.98 16.18 -5.36
N GLN A 55 -21.14 16.68 -6.59
CA GLN A 55 -21.26 15.85 -7.79
C GLN A 55 -20.01 14.98 -8.00
N SER A 56 -18.83 15.59 -7.92
CA SER A 56 -17.55 14.90 -8.04
C SER A 56 -17.39 13.83 -6.96
N ARG A 57 -17.72 14.14 -5.70
CA ARG A 57 -17.66 13.20 -4.59
C ARG A 57 -18.59 12.00 -4.81
N SER A 58 -19.82 12.22 -5.27
CA SER A 58 -20.77 11.12 -5.56
C SER A 58 -20.21 10.15 -6.62
N ILE A 59 -19.70 10.68 -7.74
CA ILE A 59 -19.10 9.88 -8.80
C ILE A 59 -17.87 9.12 -8.30
N PHE A 60 -17.04 9.75 -7.47
CA PHE A 60 -15.87 9.11 -6.87
C PHE A 60 -16.27 7.91 -5.99
N LEU A 61 -17.27 8.07 -5.14
CA LEU A 61 -17.73 7.03 -4.20
C LEU A 61 -18.46 5.86 -4.87
N GLU A 62 -18.90 6.00 -6.12
CA GLU A 62 -19.40 4.87 -6.92
C GLU A 62 -18.29 3.88 -7.30
N THR A 63 -17.04 4.35 -7.37
CA THR A 63 -15.89 3.53 -7.80
C THR A 63 -14.96 3.19 -6.64
N TYR A 64 -14.64 4.17 -5.80
CA TYR A 64 -13.70 4.00 -4.69
C TYR A 64 -14.43 3.62 -3.42
N THR A 65 -13.99 2.52 -2.81
CA THR A 65 -14.52 2.06 -1.53
C THR A 65 -13.58 2.49 -0.39
N LYS A 66 -14.14 2.86 0.76
CA LYS A 66 -13.37 3.07 1.98
C LYS A 66 -12.81 1.71 2.45
N LEU A 67 -11.49 1.59 2.57
CA LEU A 67 -10.83 0.36 3.01
C LEU A 67 -11.13 0.07 4.48
N ILE A 68 -11.58 -1.13 4.81
CA ILE A 68 -11.80 -1.58 6.19
C ILE A 68 -10.85 -2.75 6.42
N LEU A 69 -9.77 -2.52 7.18
CA LEU A 69 -8.90 -3.61 7.61
C LEU A 69 -9.46 -4.28 8.86
N SER A 70 -9.76 -3.52 9.92
CA SER A 70 -10.48 -4.05 11.08
C SER A 70 -11.85 -3.38 11.23
N PRO A 71 -12.95 -4.15 11.39
CA PRO A 71 -14.29 -3.59 11.60
C PRO A 71 -14.43 -2.72 12.85
N ARG A 72 -13.49 -2.83 13.80
CA ARG A 72 -13.48 -2.06 15.05
C ARG A 72 -13.01 -0.62 14.87
N TYR A 73 -12.26 -0.36 13.81
CA TYR A 73 -11.64 0.94 13.58
C TYR A 73 -12.10 1.56 12.28
N THR A 74 -12.22 2.87 12.27
CA THR A 74 -12.57 3.62 11.08
C THR A 74 -11.37 3.74 10.15
N SER A 75 -11.63 4.14 8.91
CA SER A 75 -10.60 4.36 7.91
C SER A 75 -10.88 5.64 7.13
N ALA A 76 -9.82 6.39 6.87
CA ALA A 76 -9.81 7.55 5.99
C ALA A 76 -9.30 7.19 4.57
N VAL A 77 -8.95 5.92 4.33
CA VAL A 77 -8.32 5.48 3.08
C VAL A 77 -9.38 5.00 2.09
N PHE A 78 -9.35 5.55 0.88
CA PHE A 78 -10.20 5.13 -0.23
C PHE A 78 -9.38 4.38 -1.28
N ILE A 79 -9.86 3.20 -1.66
CA ILE A 79 -9.19 2.26 -2.55
C ILE A 79 -10.14 1.86 -3.68
N ASP A 80 -9.61 1.86 -4.90
CA ASP A 80 -10.19 1.10 -6.01
C ASP A 80 -9.48 -0.24 -6.10
N PHE A 81 -10.13 -1.30 -5.60
CA PHE A 81 -9.57 -2.65 -5.51
C PHE A 81 -9.15 -3.24 -6.87
N ALA A 82 -9.70 -2.74 -7.97
CA ALA A 82 -9.36 -3.24 -9.31
C ALA A 82 -8.03 -2.68 -9.83
N ARG A 83 -7.64 -1.48 -9.38
CA ARG A 83 -6.53 -0.70 -9.97
C ARG A 83 -5.45 -0.33 -8.96
N ASP A 84 -5.82 0.02 -7.74
CA ASP A 84 -4.89 0.47 -6.73
C ASP A 84 -4.09 -0.71 -6.15
N THR A 85 -2.89 -0.39 -5.67
CA THR A 85 -2.03 -1.30 -4.90
C THR A 85 -1.99 -0.83 -3.45
N ILE A 86 -2.40 -1.68 -2.52
CA ILE A 86 -2.29 -1.39 -1.08
C ILE A 86 -0.84 -1.62 -0.68
N PHE A 87 -0.24 -0.65 -0.01
CA PHE A 87 1.15 -0.71 0.42
C PHE A 87 1.27 -0.68 1.94
N PHE A 88 1.94 -1.69 2.50
CA PHE A 88 2.32 -1.70 3.91
C PHE A 88 3.81 -1.41 4.02
N ASP A 89 4.14 -0.28 4.64
CA ASP A 89 5.51 0.23 4.76
C ASP A 89 5.93 0.45 6.22
N ASN A 90 5.06 0.14 7.16
CA ASN A 90 5.35 0.17 8.59
C ASN A 90 4.54 -0.89 9.35
N LEU A 91 4.98 -1.22 10.56
CA LEU A 91 4.30 -2.12 11.52
C LEU A 91 3.09 -1.48 12.21
N ASP A 92 2.64 -0.32 11.76
CA ASP A 92 1.52 0.41 12.33
C ASP A 92 0.20 -0.32 12.02
N CYS A 93 -0.11 -1.35 12.81
CA CYS A 93 -1.34 -2.14 12.79
C CYS A 93 -2.29 -1.68 13.91
N SER A 94 -3.50 -2.24 13.95
CA SER A 94 -4.44 -1.98 15.04
C SER A 94 -3.84 -2.40 16.40
N PRO A 95 -4.30 -1.83 17.53
CA PRO A 95 -3.81 -2.21 18.85
C PRO A 95 -4.29 -3.61 19.29
N ASP A 96 -5.23 -4.22 18.56
CA ASP A 96 -5.78 -5.53 18.88
C ASP A 96 -4.88 -6.69 18.42
N GLY A 97 -3.94 -6.44 17.51
CA GLY A 97 -3.10 -7.48 16.95
C GLY A 97 -2.08 -6.99 15.93
N ASP A 98 -1.69 -7.90 15.04
CA ASP A 98 -0.78 -7.62 13.94
C ASP A 98 -1.52 -7.47 12.60
N LEU A 99 -0.78 -7.28 11.51
CA LEU A 99 -1.34 -7.13 10.18
C LEU A 99 -2.17 -8.34 9.74
N SER A 100 -1.74 -9.56 10.10
CA SER A 100 -2.53 -10.77 9.80
C SER A 100 -3.84 -10.80 10.54
N TYR A 101 -3.86 -10.39 11.81
CA TYR A 101 -5.08 -10.29 12.60
C TYR A 101 -6.05 -9.29 11.96
N ASP A 102 -5.56 -8.12 11.56
CA ASP A 102 -6.36 -7.12 10.87
C ASP A 102 -6.91 -7.65 9.54
N LEU A 103 -6.06 -8.25 8.70
CA LEU A 103 -6.49 -8.83 7.43
C LEU A 103 -7.51 -9.97 7.61
N ALA A 104 -7.38 -10.80 8.65
CA ALA A 104 -8.30 -11.90 8.91
C ALA A 104 -9.70 -11.42 9.29
N LEU A 105 -9.80 -10.25 9.93
CA LEU A 105 -11.08 -9.62 10.27
C LEU A 105 -11.63 -8.72 9.15
N SER A 106 -10.81 -8.41 8.16
CA SER A 106 -11.19 -7.48 7.09
C SER A 106 -12.31 -8.08 6.23
N PRO A 107 -13.45 -7.38 6.07
CA PRO A 107 -14.46 -7.75 5.08
C PRO A 107 -13.99 -7.48 3.64
N HIS A 108 -12.78 -6.96 3.45
CA HIS A 108 -12.23 -6.59 2.16
C HIS A 108 -10.98 -7.37 1.79
N ALA A 109 -10.50 -8.30 2.63
CA ALA A 109 -9.31 -9.11 2.35
C ALA A 109 -9.40 -9.79 0.97
N ASP A 110 -10.53 -10.45 0.68
CA ASP A 110 -10.76 -11.11 -0.61
C ASP A 110 -10.93 -10.14 -1.79
N ARG A 111 -11.13 -8.84 -1.55
CA ARG A 111 -11.20 -7.82 -2.61
C ARG A 111 -9.82 -7.28 -2.97
N ILE A 112 -8.80 -7.50 -2.14
CA ILE A 112 -7.45 -6.99 -2.39
C ILE A 112 -6.81 -7.82 -3.51
N LEU A 113 -6.53 -7.17 -4.63
CA LEU A 113 -5.92 -7.80 -5.80
C LEU A 113 -4.42 -7.50 -5.92
N ASN A 114 -3.98 -6.31 -5.48
CA ASN A 114 -2.60 -5.87 -5.61
C ASN A 114 -2.08 -5.43 -4.25
N LEU A 115 -1.00 -6.07 -3.81
CA LEU A 115 -0.35 -5.82 -2.53
C LEU A 115 1.11 -5.44 -2.76
N ALA A 116 1.56 -4.43 -2.06
CA ALA A 116 2.97 -4.10 -1.90
C ALA A 116 3.33 -4.15 -0.41
N VAL A 117 4.50 -4.67 -0.08
CA VAL A 117 5.03 -4.69 1.29
C VAL A 117 6.48 -4.23 1.24
N ASP A 118 6.87 -3.34 2.14
CA ASP A 118 8.28 -2.97 2.29
C ASP A 118 9.12 -4.18 2.66
N ALA A 119 10.30 -4.32 2.07
CA ALA A 119 11.13 -5.50 2.23
C ALA A 119 11.67 -5.67 3.68
N GLN A 120 11.95 -4.57 4.38
CA GLN A 120 12.36 -4.63 5.79
C GLN A 120 11.17 -4.99 6.68
N LEU A 121 10.00 -4.41 6.39
CA LEU A 121 8.77 -4.82 7.07
C LEU A 121 8.50 -6.32 6.86
N TRP A 122 8.64 -6.80 5.63
CA TRP A 122 8.48 -8.21 5.29
C TRP A 122 9.43 -9.10 6.11
N GLU A 123 10.71 -8.74 6.21
CA GLU A 123 11.67 -9.45 7.07
C GLU A 123 11.19 -9.50 8.53
N VAL A 124 10.79 -8.37 9.10
CA VAL A 124 10.36 -8.31 10.51
C VAL A 124 9.11 -9.17 10.77
N LEU A 125 8.12 -9.13 9.88
CA LEU A 125 6.92 -9.97 9.99
C LEU A 125 7.27 -11.46 10.03
N ARG A 126 8.38 -11.85 9.41
CA ARG A 126 8.82 -13.24 9.25
C ARG A 126 9.74 -13.73 10.36
N VAL A 127 10.37 -12.83 11.12
CA VAL A 127 11.17 -13.20 12.31
C VAL A 127 10.29 -13.86 13.37
N PHE A 128 9.07 -13.36 13.55
CA PHE A 128 8.20 -13.76 14.67
C PHE A 128 7.13 -14.78 14.29
N LYS A 129 6.99 -15.12 13.01
CA LYS A 129 5.93 -15.99 12.52
C LYS A 129 6.44 -17.32 12.03
N TYR A 130 5.77 -18.38 12.48
CA TYR A 130 6.00 -19.73 12.00
C TYR A 130 5.50 -19.92 10.56
N ASP A 131 4.37 -19.28 10.22
CA ASP A 131 3.85 -19.29 8.85
C ASP A 131 4.26 -18.02 8.11
N SER A 132 5.00 -18.27 7.04
CA SER A 132 5.62 -17.31 6.18
C SER A 132 4.68 -16.45 5.34
N LEU A 133 3.47 -16.97 5.12
CA LEU A 133 2.50 -16.41 4.19
C LEU A 133 1.25 -15.92 4.92
N SER A 134 1.32 -15.73 6.24
CA SER A 134 0.17 -15.55 7.10
C SER A 134 -0.73 -14.37 6.70
N GLU A 135 -0.15 -13.29 6.19
CA GLU A 135 -0.83 -12.11 5.66
C GLU A 135 -1.40 -12.40 4.27
N VAL A 136 -0.56 -12.96 3.40
CA VAL A 136 -0.86 -13.12 1.97
C VAL A 136 -1.96 -14.16 1.74
N LYS A 137 -2.00 -15.23 2.53
CA LYS A 137 -3.02 -16.29 2.47
C LYS A 137 -4.44 -15.80 2.81
N LEU A 138 -4.56 -14.71 3.56
CA LEU A 138 -5.85 -14.14 3.92
C LEU A 138 -6.51 -13.42 2.73
N MET A 139 -5.72 -13.04 1.72
CA MET A 139 -6.19 -12.39 0.50
C MET A 139 -6.29 -13.43 -0.63
N ARG A 140 -7.44 -14.09 -0.75
CA ARG A 140 -7.61 -15.25 -1.65
C ARG A 140 -7.58 -14.91 -3.14
N ASN A 141 -7.97 -13.68 -3.50
CA ASN A 141 -8.02 -13.24 -4.89
C ASN A 141 -6.81 -12.40 -5.30
N LEU A 142 -5.73 -12.46 -4.53
CA LEU A 142 -4.54 -11.69 -4.78
C LEU A 142 -3.94 -12.05 -6.14
N ARG A 143 -3.63 -11.03 -6.93
CA ARG A 143 -3.06 -11.14 -8.28
C ARG A 143 -1.59 -10.77 -8.30
N THR A 144 -1.20 -9.78 -7.50
CA THR A 144 0.18 -9.30 -7.47
C THR A 144 0.64 -9.06 -6.03
N VAL A 145 1.88 -9.44 -5.76
CA VAL A 145 2.60 -9.12 -4.53
C VAL A 145 3.93 -8.49 -4.92
N ALA A 146 4.18 -7.26 -4.47
CA ALA A 146 5.45 -6.58 -4.67
C ALA A 146 6.19 -6.46 -3.34
N LEU A 147 7.44 -6.92 -3.29
CA LEU A 147 8.37 -6.53 -2.23
C LEU A 147 9.08 -5.25 -2.66
N VAL A 148 8.88 -4.19 -1.90
CA VAL A 148 9.35 -2.84 -2.21
C VAL A 148 10.63 -2.57 -1.45
N MET A 149 11.65 -2.08 -2.16
CA MET A 149 12.82 -1.48 -1.54
C MET A 149 12.73 0.04 -1.70
N ALA A 150 12.75 0.76 -0.59
CA ALA A 150 12.79 2.22 -0.59
C ALA A 150 14.14 2.73 -1.12
N LYS A 151 14.13 3.77 -1.96
CA LYS A 151 15.35 4.46 -2.46
C LYS A 151 16.18 5.18 -1.39
N ASP A 152 15.72 5.25 -0.14
CA ASP A 152 16.43 5.92 0.95
C ASP A 152 17.80 5.27 1.32
N TYR A 153 18.26 4.28 0.54
CA TYR A 153 19.67 3.86 0.49
C TYR A 153 20.67 5.02 0.23
N ASP A 154 20.22 6.16 -0.32
CA ASP A 154 21.04 7.37 -0.49
C ASP A 154 21.08 8.32 0.73
N ARG A 155 20.35 8.05 1.84
CA ARG A 155 20.41 8.92 3.03
C ARG A 155 21.73 8.90 3.79
N GLY A 156 22.67 8.03 3.43
CA GLY A 156 24.07 8.17 3.83
C GLY A 156 24.78 9.39 3.22
N LEU A 157 24.21 9.99 2.15
CA LEU A 157 24.90 11.01 1.34
C LEU A 157 24.36 12.43 1.46
N GLN A 158 23.20 12.69 2.07
CA GLN A 158 22.66 14.07 2.15
C GLN A 158 21.95 14.38 3.49
N ARG A 159 22.73 14.68 4.52
CA ARG A 159 22.34 15.62 5.59
C ARG A 159 23.54 16.50 5.99
N ARG A 160 23.59 17.70 5.41
CA ARG A 160 24.22 18.94 5.91
C ARG A 160 23.07 19.93 6.12
N ASP A 161 22.95 20.79 7.11
CA ASP A 161 23.63 21.11 8.38
C ASP A 161 22.44 21.46 9.34
N ASP A 162 22.50 21.38 10.66
CA ASP A 162 23.12 22.39 11.53
C ASP A 162 22.95 21.91 12.99
N ASP A 163 24.02 21.42 13.62
CA ASP A 163 24.40 21.67 15.02
C ASP A 163 25.64 20.82 15.37
N GLY A 164 26.60 21.42 16.07
CA GLY A 164 28.00 20.99 16.21
C GLY A 164 28.23 19.74 17.08
N THR A 165 27.69 18.59 16.70
CA THR A 165 28.02 17.30 17.32
C THR A 165 28.54 16.33 16.26
N GLN A 166 29.74 15.78 16.50
CA GLN A 166 30.43 14.85 15.60
C GLN A 166 29.50 13.73 15.11
N SER A 167 29.13 13.78 13.83
CA SER A 167 28.44 12.68 13.15
C SER A 167 29.46 11.62 12.76
N LEU A 168 29.24 10.39 13.24
CA LEU A 168 29.94 9.21 12.78
C LEU A 168 29.51 8.95 11.33
N PHE A 169 30.38 9.30 10.37
CA PHE A 169 30.14 8.98 8.96
C PHE A 169 30.26 7.46 8.78
N ILE A 170 29.13 6.78 8.57
CA ILE A 170 29.12 5.41 8.06
C ILE A 170 29.09 5.54 6.54
N ASP A 171 30.25 5.36 5.92
CA ASP A 171 30.37 5.23 4.47
C ASP A 171 29.64 3.94 4.06
N VAL A 172 28.50 4.05 3.40
CA VAL A 172 27.73 2.89 2.95
C VAL A 172 28.39 2.38 1.67
N ASP A 173 29.27 1.38 1.83
CA ASP A 173 29.96 0.73 0.72
C ASP A 173 28.98 0.27 -0.36
N ALA A 174 29.33 0.45 -1.64
CA ALA A 174 28.57 -0.06 -2.79
C ALA A 174 28.33 -1.60 -2.74
N ASN A 175 29.13 -2.32 -1.95
CA ASN A 175 28.93 -3.74 -1.67
C ASN A 175 27.69 -4.02 -0.82
N THR A 176 27.30 -3.08 0.06
CA THR A 176 26.13 -3.21 0.95
C THR A 176 24.83 -3.14 0.14
N VAL A 177 24.71 -2.17 -0.76
CA VAL A 177 23.54 -2.04 -1.67
C VAL A 177 23.38 -3.30 -2.54
N GLY A 178 24.50 -3.81 -3.08
CA GLY A 178 24.49 -5.07 -3.84
C GLY A 178 24.09 -6.27 -2.98
N SER A 179 24.45 -6.29 -1.70
CA SER A 179 24.07 -7.34 -0.75
C SER A 179 22.58 -7.26 -0.39
N GLU A 180 22.02 -6.06 -0.23
CA GLU A 180 20.61 -5.86 0.10
C GLU A 180 19.69 -6.19 -1.07
N ILE A 181 20.05 -5.79 -2.29
CA ILE A 181 19.32 -6.21 -3.50
C ILE A 181 19.30 -7.73 -3.62
N ARG A 182 20.43 -8.41 -3.35
CA ARG A 182 20.49 -9.88 -3.33
C ARG A 182 19.62 -10.48 -2.23
N HIS A 183 19.56 -9.84 -1.07
CA HIS A 183 18.74 -10.29 0.06
C HIS A 183 17.25 -10.21 -0.27
N VAL A 184 16.78 -9.09 -0.82
CA VAL A 184 15.38 -8.94 -1.22
C VAL A 184 15.03 -9.83 -2.40
N HIS A 185 15.95 -9.99 -3.36
CA HIS A 185 15.79 -10.97 -4.43
C HIS A 185 15.62 -12.38 -3.87
N TRP A 186 16.39 -12.75 -2.84
CA TRP A 186 16.21 -14.05 -2.17
C TRP A 186 14.82 -14.19 -1.53
N TYR A 187 14.30 -13.15 -0.88
CA TYR A 187 12.92 -13.17 -0.36
C TYR A 187 11.88 -13.33 -1.44
N VAL A 188 12.04 -12.64 -2.57
CA VAL A 188 11.13 -12.79 -3.74
C VAL A 188 11.15 -14.22 -4.26
N GLU A 189 12.32 -14.82 -4.44
CA GLU A 189 12.43 -16.20 -4.91
C GLU A 189 11.90 -17.22 -3.90
N SER A 190 12.16 -17.01 -2.60
CA SER A 190 11.60 -17.84 -1.53
C SER A 190 10.07 -17.77 -1.54
N LEU A 191 9.51 -16.56 -1.65
CA LEU A 191 8.07 -16.35 -1.72
C LEU A 191 7.47 -17.04 -2.97
N ARG A 192 8.13 -16.93 -4.12
CA ARG A 192 7.73 -17.60 -5.38
C ARG A 192 7.70 -19.12 -5.20
N TRP A 193 8.74 -19.67 -4.59
CA TRP A 193 8.84 -21.09 -4.34
C TRP A 193 7.74 -21.58 -3.37
N GLU A 194 7.53 -20.88 -2.26
CA GLU A 194 6.51 -21.23 -1.27
C GLU A 194 5.10 -21.18 -1.87
N MET A 195 4.76 -20.12 -2.62
CA MET A 195 3.44 -19.96 -3.21
C MET A 195 3.17 -20.97 -4.33
N LYS A 196 4.20 -21.37 -5.10
CA LYS A 196 4.06 -22.42 -6.12
C LYS A 196 3.81 -23.79 -5.48
N ASN A 197 4.51 -24.10 -4.39
CA ASN A 197 4.40 -25.41 -3.74
C ASN A 197 3.14 -25.58 -2.90
N ARG A 198 2.51 -24.47 -2.49
CA ARG A 198 1.27 -24.45 -1.71
C ARG A 198 0.09 -23.85 -2.47
N GLN A 199 0.17 -23.81 -3.80
CA GLN A 199 -0.85 -23.18 -4.65
C GLN A 199 -2.24 -23.80 -4.40
N GLU A 200 -2.34 -25.13 -4.44
CA GLU A 200 -3.61 -25.86 -4.28
C GLU A 200 -4.25 -25.72 -2.89
N GLU A 201 -3.48 -25.26 -1.89
CA GLU A 201 -3.95 -25.17 -0.51
C GLU A 201 -4.65 -23.83 -0.20
N TYR A 202 -4.32 -22.75 -0.92
CA TYR A 202 -4.75 -21.39 -0.56
C TYR A 202 -5.29 -20.54 -1.71
N TRP A 203 -4.91 -20.80 -2.96
CA TRP A 203 -5.33 -20.01 -4.12
C TRP A 203 -5.95 -20.95 -5.16
N ASP A 204 -7.20 -20.70 -5.55
CA ASP A 204 -8.00 -21.53 -6.48
C ASP A 204 -7.45 -21.46 -7.93
N GLY A 205 -6.24 -21.98 -8.15
CA GLY A 205 -5.55 -22.01 -9.42
C GLY A 205 -4.88 -20.69 -9.85
N ASN A 206 -5.09 -19.59 -9.14
CA ASN A 206 -4.53 -18.28 -9.49
C ASN A 206 -3.42 -17.84 -8.52
N THR A 207 -2.19 -18.31 -8.75
CA THR A 207 -1.03 -17.86 -7.95
C THR A 207 -0.72 -16.40 -8.27
N PRO A 208 -0.60 -15.53 -7.25
CA PRO A 208 -0.22 -14.15 -7.48
C PRO A 208 1.19 -14.05 -8.07
N VAL A 209 1.35 -13.08 -8.97
CA VAL A 209 2.65 -12.72 -9.54
C VAL A 209 3.45 -11.96 -8.50
N ILE A 210 4.62 -12.49 -8.15
CA ILE A 210 5.51 -11.85 -7.17
C ILE A 210 6.56 -11.03 -7.92
N GLN A 211 6.74 -9.79 -7.48
CA GLN A 211 7.63 -8.81 -8.09
C GLN A 211 8.51 -8.14 -7.03
N MET A 212 9.60 -7.54 -7.49
CA MET A 212 10.46 -6.65 -6.70
C MET A 212 10.34 -5.25 -7.27
N TRP A 213 10.04 -4.26 -6.44
CA TRP A 213 9.93 -2.86 -6.85
C TRP A 213 11.00 -2.01 -6.17
N LEU A 214 11.50 -1.01 -6.92
CA LEU A 214 12.42 0.02 -6.44
C LEU A 214 11.67 1.35 -6.45
N LEU A 215 11.24 1.86 -5.30
CA LEU A 215 10.46 3.10 -5.19
C LEU A 215 11.32 4.28 -4.72
#